data_AF-A0ABD1DNR2-F1
#
_entry.id   AF-A0ABD1DNR2-F1
#
_cell.length_a   1.000
_cell.length_b   1.000
_cell.length_c   1.000
_cell.angle_alpha   90.00
_cell.angle_beta   90.00
_cell.angle_gamma   90.00
#
_symmetry.space_group_name_H-M   'P 1'
#
loop_
_entity.id
_entity.type
_entity.pdbx_description
1 polymer ?
#
loop_
_entity_poly.entity_id
_entity_poly.type
_entity_poly.pdbx_seq_one_letter_code
_entity_poly.pdbx_strand_id
1 'polypeptide(L)'
;MDVRGLVVMLALCVGDLLVVLNQDTPKCFMQHVNMSYLQAPITNLNKQEQTKLMTQICGQVEKSLTCINPVVDKVKPCMTDDDDLKILRKLADTVPEALKMICNDSGAMLLKLREPLARSCAIELAPTIDVCMDGMSNSTMEMALSRYTITECNEVYKMRDCIINRIRDCGANTYLELFNLFYRSLLSLTPCK
;
A
#
# COMPACT_ATOMS: atom_id res chain seq x y z
N MET A 1 -7.86 -10.88 32.52
CA MET A 1 -7.94 -9.53 31.92
C MET A 1 -9.40 -9.11 31.93
N ASP A 2 -9.72 -7.95 32.52
CA ASP A 2 -11.08 -7.41 32.59
C ASP A 2 -11.48 -6.83 31.21
N VAL A 3 -12.74 -7.04 30.81
CA VAL A 3 -13.34 -6.60 29.54
C VAL A 3 -13.19 -5.09 29.33
N ARG A 4 -13.18 -4.31 30.43
CA ARG A 4 -12.91 -2.86 30.38
C ARG A 4 -11.49 -2.52 29.92
N GLY A 5 -10.48 -3.34 30.27
CA GLY A 5 -9.10 -3.14 29.83
C GLY A 5 -8.90 -3.44 28.34
N LEU A 6 -9.64 -4.43 27.81
CA LEU A 6 -9.62 -4.78 26.38
C LEU A 6 -10.30 -3.68 25.54
N VAL A 7 -11.43 -3.13 26.00
CA VAL A 7 -12.17 -2.06 25.30
C VAL A 7 -11.39 -0.73 25.30
N VAL A 8 -10.69 -0.39 26.39
CA VAL A 8 -9.83 0.80 26.44
C VAL A 8 -8.59 0.65 25.57
N MET A 9 -7.98 -0.54 25.52
CA MET A 9 -6.84 -0.83 24.64
C MET A 9 -7.24 -0.76 23.15
N LEU A 10 -8.40 -1.33 22.78
CA LEU A 10 -8.97 -1.24 21.42
C LEU A 10 -9.36 0.19 21.03
N ALA A 11 -9.96 0.97 21.95
CA ALA A 11 -10.40 2.34 21.67
C ALA A 11 -9.24 3.34 21.53
N LEU A 12 -8.17 3.19 22.34
CA LEU A 12 -6.96 4.01 22.22
C LEU A 12 -6.24 3.69 20.91
N CYS A 13 -6.15 2.41 20.54
CA CYS A 13 -5.40 1.98 19.38
C CYS A 13 -6.04 2.25 18.02
N VAL A 14 -7.38 2.19 17.91
CA VAL A 14 -8.07 2.59 16.66
C VAL A 14 -7.99 4.11 16.47
N GLY A 15 -8.14 4.89 17.54
CA GLY A 15 -7.99 6.34 17.50
C GLY A 15 -6.59 6.78 17.10
N ASP A 16 -5.57 6.22 17.76
CA ASP A 16 -4.17 6.54 17.49
C ASP A 16 -3.74 6.10 16.08
N LEU A 17 -4.15 4.91 15.63
CA LEU A 17 -3.89 4.44 14.27
C LEU A 17 -4.49 5.39 13.21
N LEU A 18 -5.74 5.83 13.41
CA LEU A 18 -6.39 6.77 12.50
C LEU A 18 -5.69 8.14 12.50
N VAL A 19 -5.17 8.60 13.64
CA VAL A 19 -4.38 9.85 13.71
C VAL A 19 -3.05 9.69 12.98
N VAL A 20 -2.35 8.57 13.16
CA VAL A 20 -1.09 8.31 12.47
C VAL A 20 -1.29 8.28 10.96
N LEU A 21 -2.27 7.53 10.47
CA LEU A 21 -2.51 7.35 9.04
C LEU A 21 -3.09 8.60 8.37
N ASN A 22 -4.01 9.31 9.02
CA ASN A 22 -4.71 10.43 8.40
C ASN A 22 -4.10 11.81 8.68
N GLN A 23 -3.23 11.93 9.70
CA GLN A 23 -2.65 13.23 10.08
C GLN A 23 -1.12 13.21 10.08
N ASP A 24 -0.50 12.34 10.85
CA ASP A 24 0.95 12.41 11.06
C ASP A 24 1.73 11.97 9.80
N THR A 25 1.30 10.89 9.15
CA THR A 25 1.95 10.39 7.93
C THR A 25 1.84 11.41 6.79
N PRO A 26 0.66 11.97 6.48
CA PRO A 26 0.55 13.05 5.49
C PRO A 26 1.36 14.29 5.87
N LYS A 27 1.37 14.70 7.15
CA LYS A 27 2.17 15.84 7.62
C LYS A 27 3.66 15.64 7.40
N CYS A 28 4.19 14.48 7.77
CA CYS A 28 5.59 14.15 7.52
C CYS A 28 5.90 14.14 6.02
N PHE A 29 5.04 13.52 5.21
CA PHE A 29 5.22 13.49 3.76
C PHE A 29 5.28 14.90 3.16
N MET A 30 4.39 15.80 3.59
CA MET A 30 4.33 17.20 3.14
C MET A 30 5.55 18.04 3.55
N GLN A 31 6.33 17.61 4.57
CA GLN A 31 7.59 18.28 4.93
C GLN A 31 8.71 17.99 3.93
N HIS A 32 8.62 16.88 3.20
CA HIS A 32 9.65 16.43 2.27
C HIS A 32 9.25 16.58 0.80
N VAL A 33 7.95 16.63 0.51
CA VAL A 33 7.41 16.67 -0.85
C VAL A 33 6.63 17.94 -1.11
N ASN A 34 6.99 18.64 -2.19
CA ASN A 34 6.30 19.84 -2.64
C ASN A 34 4.95 19.46 -3.26
N MET A 35 3.87 19.73 -2.52
CA MET A 35 2.50 19.41 -2.95
C MET A 35 2.11 20.11 -4.25
N SER A 36 2.64 21.31 -4.52
CA SER A 36 2.39 22.02 -5.77
C SER A 36 2.96 21.27 -6.98
N TYR A 37 4.06 20.54 -6.82
CA TYR A 37 4.62 19.70 -7.89
C TYR A 37 3.76 18.46 -8.14
N LEU A 38 3.22 17.85 -7.08
CA LEU A 38 2.30 16.71 -7.20
C LEU A 38 0.97 17.09 -7.87
N GLN A 39 0.52 18.32 -7.70
CA GLN A 39 -0.73 18.84 -8.28
C GLN A 39 -0.54 19.47 -9.66
N ALA A 40 0.69 19.74 -10.10
CA ALA A 40 0.96 20.40 -11.36
C ALA A 40 0.39 19.61 -12.56
N PRO A 41 -0.41 20.22 -13.45
CA PRO A 41 -1.05 19.52 -14.56
C PRO A 41 0.00 19.01 -15.56
N ILE A 42 0.10 17.69 -15.71
CA ILE A 42 1.06 17.06 -16.63
C ILE A 42 0.66 17.17 -18.11
N THR A 43 -0.63 17.37 -18.38
CA THR A 43 -1.21 17.42 -19.74
C THR A 43 -0.75 18.63 -20.54
N ASN A 44 -0.32 19.70 -19.87
CA ASN A 44 0.09 20.96 -20.50
C ASN A 44 1.60 21.05 -20.71
N LEU A 45 2.34 20.01 -20.28
CA LEU A 45 3.79 19.97 -20.33
C LEU A 45 4.25 19.16 -21.55
N ASN A 46 5.33 19.58 -22.19
CA ASN A 46 6.00 18.77 -23.18
C ASN A 46 6.78 17.61 -22.52
N LYS A 47 7.28 16.65 -23.31
CA LYS A 47 7.99 15.46 -22.79
C LYS A 47 9.20 15.80 -21.91
N GLN A 48 9.95 16.83 -22.27
CA GLN A 48 11.13 17.25 -21.51
C GLN A 48 10.73 17.85 -20.15
N GLU A 49 9.69 18.67 -20.13
CA GLU A 49 9.13 19.27 -18.92
C GLU A 49 8.52 18.21 -17.99
N GLN A 50 7.79 17.24 -18.55
CA GLN A 50 7.26 16.10 -17.80
C GLN A 50 8.37 15.30 -17.13
N THR A 51 9.43 14.96 -17.87
CA THR A 51 10.59 14.21 -17.36
C THR A 51 11.29 14.98 -16.24
N LYS A 52 11.50 16.29 -16.42
CA LYS A 52 12.11 17.16 -15.42
C LYS A 52 11.27 17.21 -14.14
N LEU A 53 9.95 17.38 -14.27
CA LEU A 53 9.03 17.40 -13.14
C LEU A 53 9.01 16.05 -12.40
N MET A 54 8.95 14.93 -13.12
CA MET A 54 8.96 13.60 -12.50
C MET A 54 10.25 13.33 -11.73
N THR A 55 11.39 13.68 -12.32
CA THR A 55 12.70 13.58 -11.66
C THR A 55 12.76 14.41 -10.37
N GLN A 56 12.23 15.63 -10.40
CA GLN A 56 12.15 16.48 -9.21
C GLN A 56 11.25 15.90 -8.12
N ILE A 57 10.08 15.37 -8.49
CA ILE A 57 9.16 14.72 -7.54
C ILE A 57 9.84 13.48 -6.93
N CYS A 58 10.47 12.65 -7.75
CA CYS A 58 11.12 11.44 -7.28
C CYS A 58 12.25 11.70 -6.27
N GLY A 59 13.08 12.71 -6.51
CA GLY A 59 14.12 13.10 -5.54
C GLY A 59 13.56 13.68 -4.23
N GLN A 60 12.29 14.11 -4.19
CA GLN A 60 11.61 14.53 -2.97
C GLN A 60 10.93 13.36 -2.25
N VAL A 61 10.28 12.48 -3.02
CA VAL A 61 9.61 11.28 -2.51
C VAL A 61 10.61 10.31 -1.85
N GLU A 62 11.82 10.19 -2.39
CA GLU A 62 12.87 9.39 -1.74
C GLU A 62 13.20 9.91 -0.33
N LYS A 63 13.18 11.22 -0.12
CA LYS A 63 13.41 11.83 1.21
C LYS A 63 12.26 11.55 2.18
N SER A 64 11.04 11.36 1.69
CA SER A 64 9.88 11.07 2.54
C SER A 64 9.83 9.64 3.03
N LEU A 65 10.74 8.75 2.60
CA LEU A 65 10.90 7.40 3.17
C LEU A 65 11.16 7.43 4.69
N THR A 66 11.75 8.52 5.20
CA THR A 66 11.93 8.74 6.64
C THR A 66 10.61 8.76 7.43
N CYS A 67 9.48 8.95 6.76
CA CYS A 67 8.15 8.98 7.37
C CYS A 67 7.57 7.60 7.64
N ILE A 68 8.14 6.52 7.10
CA ILE A 68 7.55 5.17 7.16
C ILE A 68 7.79 4.49 8.52
N ASN A 69 9.05 4.45 8.98
CA ASN A 69 9.39 3.77 10.23
C ASN A 69 8.64 4.33 11.46
N PRO A 70 8.49 5.67 11.62
CA PRO A 70 7.70 6.23 12.70
C PRO A 70 6.24 5.75 12.73
N VAL A 71 5.65 5.43 11.57
CA VAL A 71 4.30 4.88 11.49
C VAL A 71 4.28 3.47 12.06
N VAL A 72 5.19 2.61 11.62
CA VAL A 72 5.30 1.24 12.12
C VAL A 72 5.54 1.22 13.63
N ASP A 73 6.42 2.08 14.13
CA ASP A 73 6.74 2.17 15.56
C ASP A 73 5.56 2.63 16.40
N LYS A 74 4.72 3.54 15.88
CA LYS A 74 3.50 4.00 16.57
C LYS A 74 2.37 2.98 16.54
N VAL A 75 2.26 2.19 15.47
CA VAL A 75 1.19 1.18 15.31
C VAL A 75 1.53 -0.13 16.02
N LYS A 76 2.81 -0.48 16.13
CA LYS A 76 3.27 -1.72 16.75
C LYS A 76 2.69 -2.00 18.16
N PRO A 77 2.61 -1.05 19.10
CA PRO A 77 2.02 -1.28 20.42
C PRO A 77 0.54 -1.66 20.39
N CYS A 78 -0.13 -1.38 19.27
CA CYS A 78 -1.56 -1.59 19.07
C CYS A 78 -1.90 -2.90 18.37
N MET A 79 -0.91 -3.61 17.84
CA MET A 79 -1.11 -4.90 17.20
C MET A 79 -0.92 -6.01 18.24
N THR A 80 -2.01 -6.69 18.55
CA THR A 80 -2.00 -7.86 19.45
C THR A 80 -1.74 -9.16 18.71
N ASP A 81 -2.01 -9.19 17.40
CA ASP A 81 -1.75 -10.32 16.53
C ASP A 81 -0.35 -10.21 15.90
N ASP A 82 0.43 -11.29 15.99
CA ASP A 82 1.81 -11.32 15.49
C ASP A 82 1.88 -11.36 13.96
N ASP A 83 0.89 -11.95 13.30
CA ASP A 83 0.81 -11.99 11.85
C ASP A 83 0.39 -10.63 11.27
N ASP A 84 -0.51 -9.89 11.92
CA ASP A 84 -0.82 -8.49 11.58
C ASP A 84 0.44 -7.61 11.64
N LEU A 85 1.27 -7.78 12.67
CA LEU A 85 2.52 -7.04 12.82
C LEU A 85 3.56 -7.43 11.76
N LYS A 86 3.62 -8.71 11.37
CA LYS A 86 4.47 -9.16 10.26
C LYS A 86 4.00 -8.57 8.92
N ILE A 87 2.68 -8.57 8.66
CA ILE A 87 2.10 -7.97 7.46
C ILE A 87 2.47 -6.49 7.40
N LEU A 88 2.25 -5.73 8.49
CA LEU A 88 2.57 -4.30 8.53
C LEU A 88 4.05 -4.02 8.25
N ARG A 89 4.95 -4.76 8.90
CA ARG A 89 6.39 -4.62 8.65
C ARG A 89 6.74 -4.97 7.22
N LYS A 90 6.19 -6.05 6.69
CA LYS A 90 6.45 -6.50 5.33
C LYS A 90 5.98 -5.47 4.29
N LEU A 91 4.80 -4.86 4.50
CA LEU A 91 4.32 -3.75 3.69
C LEU A 91 5.28 -2.56 3.76
N ALA A 92 5.64 -2.11 4.98
CA ALA A 92 6.55 -0.99 5.18
C ALA A 92 7.92 -1.21 4.54
N ASP A 93 8.49 -2.40 4.68
CA ASP A 93 9.79 -2.79 4.09
C ASP A 93 9.73 -2.86 2.55
N THR A 94 8.54 -3.05 1.98
CA THR A 94 8.32 -3.09 0.52
C THR A 94 8.17 -1.70 -0.08
N VAL A 95 7.74 -0.70 0.69
CA VAL A 95 7.53 0.67 0.18
C VAL A 95 8.79 1.28 -0.46
N PRO A 96 10.00 1.17 0.11
CA PRO A 96 11.21 1.65 -0.56
C PRO A 96 11.43 1.06 -1.95
N GLU A 97 11.19 -0.25 -2.12
CA GLU A 97 11.31 -0.91 -3.41
C GLU A 97 10.23 -0.44 -4.39
N ALA A 98 8.99 -0.27 -3.91
CA ALA A 98 7.90 0.28 -4.72
C ALA A 98 8.21 1.72 -5.19
N LEU A 99 8.76 2.57 -4.32
CA LEU A 99 9.15 3.93 -4.70
C LEU A 99 10.31 3.92 -5.70
N LYS A 100 11.30 3.04 -5.52
CA LYS A 100 12.38 2.86 -6.49
C LYS A 100 11.83 2.43 -7.86
N MET A 101 10.83 1.54 -7.88
CA MET A 101 10.16 1.12 -9.11
C MET A 101 9.41 2.28 -9.79
N ILE A 102 8.62 3.04 -9.02
CA ILE A 102 7.86 4.21 -9.50
C ILE A 102 8.79 5.29 -10.08
N CYS A 103 9.94 5.47 -9.44
CA CYS A 103 10.91 6.52 -9.77
C CYS A 103 12.04 6.09 -10.69
N ASN A 104 12.09 4.82 -11.08
CA ASN A 104 13.00 4.35 -12.11
C ASN A 104 12.70 5.03 -13.45
N ASP A 105 13.68 5.04 -14.35
CA ASP A 105 13.54 5.63 -15.70
C ASP A 105 12.99 7.07 -15.66
N SER A 106 13.61 7.91 -14.82
CA SER A 106 13.21 9.32 -14.60
C SER A 106 11.73 9.51 -14.22
N GLY A 107 11.13 8.51 -13.54
CA GLY A 107 9.75 8.54 -13.11
C GLY A 107 8.74 8.31 -14.23
N ALA A 108 9.10 7.57 -15.29
CA ALA A 108 8.16 7.20 -16.35
C ALA A 108 6.91 6.48 -15.81
N MET A 109 7.08 5.62 -14.81
CA MET A 109 5.95 4.98 -14.12
C MET A 109 5.11 6.00 -13.34
N LEU A 110 5.75 6.91 -12.58
CA LEU A 110 5.07 8.00 -11.89
C LEU A 110 4.23 8.85 -12.86
N LEU A 111 4.75 9.15 -14.06
CA LEU A 111 4.01 9.89 -15.08
C LEU A 111 2.72 9.17 -15.47
N LYS A 112 2.79 7.86 -15.77
CA LYS A 112 1.62 7.02 -16.09
C LYS A 112 0.61 6.99 -14.94
N LEU A 113 1.08 6.88 -13.70
CA LEU A 113 0.21 6.87 -12.51
C LEU A 113 -0.53 8.19 -12.30
N ARG A 114 -0.04 9.29 -12.88
CA ARG A 114 -0.67 10.62 -12.81
C ARG A 114 -1.65 10.88 -13.95
N GLU A 115 -1.73 10.01 -14.95
CA GLU A 115 -2.70 10.13 -16.03
C GLU A 115 -4.14 9.98 -15.51
N PRO A 116 -5.14 10.62 -16.16
CA PRO A 116 -6.53 10.58 -15.69
C PRO A 116 -7.07 9.16 -15.48
N LEU A 117 -6.77 8.22 -16.38
CA LEU A 117 -7.21 6.83 -16.30
C LEU A 117 -6.64 6.10 -15.08
N ALA A 118 -5.34 6.28 -14.81
CA ALA A 118 -4.71 5.72 -13.62
C ALA A 118 -5.32 6.30 -12.34
N ARG A 119 -5.54 7.61 -12.30
CA ARG A 119 -6.18 8.27 -11.15
C ARG A 119 -7.60 7.78 -10.90
N SER A 120 -8.41 7.60 -11.95
CA SER A 120 -9.75 7.03 -11.79
C SER A 120 -9.71 5.59 -11.29
N CYS A 121 -8.77 4.78 -11.78
CA CYS A 121 -8.62 3.42 -11.28
C CYS A 121 -8.18 3.39 -9.81
N ALA A 122 -7.28 4.29 -9.40
CA ALA A 122 -6.76 4.35 -8.02
C ALA A 122 -7.86 4.51 -6.96
N ILE A 123 -8.92 5.26 -7.29
CA ILE A 123 -10.08 5.49 -6.41
C ILE A 123 -10.80 4.17 -6.11
N GLU A 124 -10.87 3.28 -7.11
CA GLU A 124 -11.57 1.99 -7.02
C GLU A 124 -10.70 0.87 -6.44
N LEU A 125 -9.40 1.10 -6.20
CA LEU A 125 -8.49 0.05 -5.74
C LEU A 125 -8.80 -0.43 -4.32
N ALA A 126 -9.06 0.48 -3.37
CA ALA A 126 -9.38 0.07 -1.99
C ALA A 126 -10.69 -0.73 -1.93
N PRO A 127 -11.83 -0.27 -2.51
CA PRO A 127 -13.04 -1.08 -2.62
C PRO A 127 -12.84 -2.40 -3.36
N THR A 128 -11.98 -2.42 -4.39
CA THR A 128 -11.63 -3.64 -5.12
C THR A 128 -10.96 -4.67 -4.22
N ILE A 129 -10.03 -4.24 -3.36
CA ILE A 129 -9.35 -5.12 -2.41
C ILE A 129 -10.37 -5.74 -1.47
N ASP A 130 -11.25 -4.92 -0.88
CA ASP A 130 -12.29 -5.40 0.04
C ASP A 130 -13.19 -6.45 -0.63
N VAL A 131 -13.71 -6.15 -1.82
CA VAL A 131 -14.56 -7.09 -2.58
C VAL A 131 -13.83 -8.39 -2.94
N CYS A 132 -12.54 -8.32 -3.25
CA CYS A 132 -11.75 -9.51 -3.55
C CYS A 132 -11.37 -10.32 -2.30
N MET A 133 -11.28 -9.67 -1.13
CA MET A 133 -11.06 -10.33 0.16
C MET A 133 -12.33 -10.99 0.70
N ASP A 134 -13.53 -10.45 0.41
CA ASP A 134 -14.82 -11.07 0.78
C ASP A 134 -15.00 -12.50 0.23
N GLY A 135 -14.22 -12.88 -0.79
CA GLY A 135 -14.19 -14.24 -1.33
C GLY A 135 -13.41 -15.25 -0.48
N MET A 136 -12.70 -14.80 0.56
CA MET A 136 -11.95 -15.66 1.48
C MET A 136 -12.84 -16.18 2.61
N SER A 137 -12.60 -17.41 3.06
CA SER A 137 -13.35 -17.97 4.18
C SER A 137 -12.90 -17.34 5.51
N ASN A 138 -13.83 -17.18 6.46
CA ASN A 138 -13.48 -16.74 7.82
C ASN A 138 -12.40 -17.62 8.45
N SER A 139 -12.43 -18.93 8.17
CA SER A 139 -11.39 -19.87 8.62
C SER A 139 -10.00 -19.52 8.09
N THR A 140 -9.87 -19.08 6.84
CA THR A 140 -8.59 -18.65 6.27
C THR A 140 -8.13 -17.33 6.89
N MET A 141 -9.05 -16.39 7.11
CA MET A 141 -8.75 -15.08 7.70
C MET A 141 -8.30 -15.17 9.16
N GLU A 142 -8.84 -16.12 9.93
CA GLU A 142 -8.47 -16.35 11.34
C GLU A 142 -7.26 -17.30 11.50
N MET A 143 -6.85 -17.98 10.44
CA MET A 143 -5.74 -18.91 10.48
C MET A 143 -4.40 -18.15 10.44
N ALA A 144 -3.48 -18.53 11.34
CA ALA A 144 -2.11 -18.03 11.29
C ALA A 144 -1.48 -18.30 9.91
N LEU A 145 -0.85 -17.28 9.32
CA LEU A 145 -0.28 -17.31 7.96
C LEU A 145 0.67 -18.49 7.74
N SER A 146 1.44 -18.82 8.77
CA SER A 146 2.39 -19.95 8.78
C SER A 146 1.75 -21.33 8.65
N ARG A 147 0.42 -21.43 8.85
CA ARG A 147 -0.35 -22.67 8.83
C ARG A 147 -1.14 -22.88 7.54
N TYR A 148 -1.10 -21.94 6.60
CA TYR A 148 -1.86 -22.05 5.35
C TYR A 148 -1.50 -23.36 4.64
N THR A 149 -2.54 -24.11 4.31
CA THR A 149 -2.44 -25.33 3.51
C THR A 149 -2.77 -25.01 2.05
N ILE A 150 -2.82 -26.04 1.21
CA ILE A 150 -3.20 -25.88 -0.20
C ILE A 150 -4.58 -25.21 -0.35
N THR A 151 -5.51 -25.43 0.58
CA THR A 151 -6.85 -24.84 0.53
C THR A 151 -6.78 -23.32 0.72
N GLU A 152 -6.13 -22.86 1.78
CA GLU A 152 -5.96 -21.44 2.08
C GLU A 152 -5.14 -20.74 1.00
N CYS A 153 -4.08 -21.39 0.50
CA CYS A 153 -3.29 -20.85 -0.61
C CYS A 153 -4.12 -20.66 -1.89
N ASN A 154 -5.03 -21.59 -2.19
CA ASN A 154 -5.94 -21.44 -3.34
C ASN A 154 -6.88 -20.25 -3.16
N GLU A 155 -7.33 -19.93 -1.94
CA GLU A 155 -8.11 -18.72 -1.67
C GLU A 155 -7.27 -17.45 -1.89
N VAL A 156 -6.02 -17.45 -1.42
CA VAL A 156 -5.06 -16.35 -1.68
C VAL A 156 -4.83 -16.15 -3.19
N TYR A 157 -4.68 -17.22 -3.97
CA TYR A 157 -4.52 -17.13 -5.42
C TYR A 157 -5.78 -16.58 -6.12
N LYS A 158 -6.97 -16.99 -5.67
CA LYS A 158 -8.24 -16.45 -6.19
C LYS A 158 -8.39 -14.96 -5.89
N MET A 159 -8.05 -14.53 -4.67
CA MET A 159 -8.04 -13.11 -4.27
C MET A 159 -7.07 -12.32 -5.14
N ARG A 160 -5.85 -12.84 -5.38
CA ARG A 160 -4.89 -12.24 -6.31
C ARG A 160 -5.47 -12.07 -7.71
N ASP A 161 -6.05 -13.13 -8.26
CA ASP A 161 -6.58 -13.12 -9.63
C ASP A 161 -7.77 -12.17 -9.76
N CYS A 162 -8.62 -12.06 -8.72
CA CYS A 162 -9.68 -11.07 -8.63
C CYS A 162 -9.13 -9.63 -8.75
N ILE A 163 -8.13 -9.27 -7.94
CA ILE A 163 -7.53 -7.93 -7.96
C ILE A 163 -6.87 -7.65 -9.32
N ILE A 164 -6.12 -8.61 -9.86
CA ILE A 164 -5.47 -8.48 -11.17
C ILE A 164 -6.50 -8.20 -12.27
N ASN A 165 -7.61 -8.93 -12.29
CA ASN A 165 -8.65 -8.73 -13.30
C ASN A 165 -9.29 -7.34 -13.17
N ARG A 166 -9.55 -6.88 -11.95
CA ARG A 166 -10.10 -5.53 -11.70
C ARG A 166 -9.15 -4.42 -12.15
N ILE A 167 -7.85 -4.56 -11.91
CA ILE A 167 -6.84 -3.61 -12.41
C ILE A 167 -6.78 -3.62 -13.95
N ARG A 168 -6.94 -4.79 -14.58
CA ARG A 168 -6.99 -4.87 -16.05
C ARG A 168 -8.25 -4.22 -16.61
N ASP A 169 -9.40 -4.45 -15.98
CA ASP A 169 -10.69 -3.90 -16.40
C ASP A 169 -10.69 -2.37 -16.33
N CYS A 170 -10.01 -1.77 -15.35
CA CYS A 170 -9.85 -0.31 -15.26
C CYS A 170 -8.80 0.27 -16.24
N GLY A 171 -8.03 -0.59 -16.94
CA GLY A 171 -7.03 -0.20 -17.94
C GLY A 171 -5.71 0.35 -17.40
N ALA A 172 -5.57 0.52 -16.08
CA ALA A 172 -4.38 1.10 -15.45
C ALA A 172 -3.34 0.03 -15.10
N ASN A 173 -2.85 -0.69 -16.12
CA ASN A 173 -1.95 -1.83 -15.99
C ASN A 173 -0.65 -1.53 -15.21
N THR A 174 -0.24 -0.26 -15.12
CA THR A 174 0.88 0.18 -14.28
C THR A 174 0.72 -0.26 -12.81
N TYR A 175 -0.51 -0.37 -12.30
CA TYR A 175 -0.74 -0.88 -10.93
C TYR A 175 -0.47 -2.38 -10.78
N LEU A 176 -0.48 -3.17 -11.86
CA LEU A 176 -0.19 -4.61 -11.78
C LEU A 176 1.23 -4.87 -11.30
N GLU A 177 2.19 -4.04 -11.74
CA GLU A 177 3.59 -4.16 -11.35
C GLU A 177 3.76 -3.91 -9.84
N LEU A 178 3.13 -2.84 -9.33
CA LEU A 178 3.14 -2.52 -7.91
C LEU A 178 2.40 -3.56 -7.08
N PHE A 179 1.21 -3.98 -7.52
CA PHE A 179 0.44 -5.01 -6.84
C PHE A 179 1.23 -6.31 -6.73
N ASN A 180 1.87 -6.76 -7.81
CA ASN A 180 2.67 -7.99 -7.79
C ASN A 180 3.87 -7.89 -6.85
N LEU A 181 4.50 -6.72 -6.72
CA LEU A 181 5.57 -6.49 -5.76
C LEU A 181 5.08 -6.72 -4.32
N PHE A 182 4.01 -6.04 -3.92
CA PHE A 182 3.43 -6.21 -2.57
C PHE A 182 2.90 -7.61 -2.35
N TYR A 183 2.20 -8.18 -3.34
CA TYR A 183 1.67 -9.54 -3.27
C TYR A 183 2.77 -10.57 -3.02
N ARG A 184 3.88 -10.53 -3.78
CA ARG A 184 5.01 -11.45 -3.59
C ARG A 184 5.66 -11.27 -2.22
N SER A 185 5.76 -10.03 -1.77
CA SER A 185 6.29 -9.72 -0.44
C SER A 185 5.43 -10.35 0.66
N LEU A 186 4.11 -10.16 0.60
CA LEU A 186 3.17 -10.74 1.57
C LEU A 186 3.09 -12.27 1.47
N LEU A 187 3.11 -12.83 0.26
CA LEU A 187 3.09 -14.28 0.06
C LEU A 187 4.27 -14.96 0.74
N SER A 188 5.42 -14.26 0.87
CA SER A 188 6.61 -14.76 1.57
C SER A 188 6.41 -14.97 3.08
N LEU A 189 5.29 -14.53 3.65
CA LEU A 189 4.91 -14.81 5.04
C LEU A 189 4.18 -16.15 5.19
N THR A 190 3.81 -16.78 4.08
CA THR A 190 2.99 -17.99 4.02
C THR A 190 3.78 -19.17 3.41
N PRO A 191 3.33 -20.41 3.63
CA PRO A 191 3.82 -21.59 2.89
C PRO A 191 3.43 -21.65 1.40
N CYS A 192 2.59 -20.72 0.91
CA CYS A 192 2.09 -20.73 -0.46
C CYS A 192 3.23 -20.49 -1.46
N LYS A 193 3.45 -21.45 -2.36
CA LYS A 193 4.53 -21.43 -3.36
C LYS A 193 4.01 -21.07 -4.75
#